data_AF-A0AAW1YPZ3-F1
#
_entry.id   AF-A0AAW1YPZ3-F1
#
_cell.length_a   1.000
_cell.length_b   1.000
_cell.length_c   1.000
_cell.angle_alpha   90.00
_cell.angle_beta   90.00
_cell.angle_gamma   90.00
#
_symmetry.space_group_name_H-M   'P 1'
#
loop_
_entity.id
_entity.type
_entity.pdbx_description
1 polymer ?
#
loop_
_entity_poly.entity_id
_entity_poly.type
_entity_poly.pdbx_seq_one_letter_code
_entity_poly.pdbx_strand_id
1 'polypeptide(L)'
;MDDEEIYIRKLEAGLYTLQLIAVILGHLWCSEHPQMRGRIELLLKQQKLTKKDVKDILQEYHDNIGDMDGPEEKERSQAKIQKFISAF
;
A
#
# COMPACT_ATOMS: atom_id res chain seq x y z
N MET A 1 13.02 -20.87 -6.45
CA MET A 1 13.42 -19.76 -5.56
C MET A 1 12.45 -19.78 -4.40
N ASP A 2 12.96 -19.61 -3.19
CA ASP A 2 12.14 -19.50 -1.99
C ASP A 2 11.36 -18.17 -2.01
N ASP A 3 10.16 -18.14 -1.41
CA ASP A 3 9.32 -16.94 -1.35
C ASP A 3 10.02 -15.81 -0.58
N GLU A 4 10.83 -16.17 0.43
CA GLU A 4 11.69 -15.25 1.17
C GLU A 4 12.78 -14.63 0.27
N GLU A 5 13.41 -15.44 -0.59
CA GLU A 5 14.45 -14.97 -1.51
C GLU A 5 13.86 -14.01 -2.57
N ILE A 6 12.64 -14.29 -3.04
CA ILE A 6 11.91 -13.40 -3.95
C ILE A 6 11.59 -12.07 -3.25
N TYR A 7 11.14 -12.12 -2.00
CA TYR A 7 10.82 -10.93 -1.22
C TYR A 7 12.06 -10.05 -0.97
N ILE A 8 13.19 -10.65 -0.61
CA ILE A 8 14.47 -9.94 -0.46
C ILE A 8 14.87 -9.23 -1.75
N ARG A 9 14.78 -9.90 -2.91
CA ARG A 9 15.07 -9.27 -4.20
C ARG A 9 14.12 -8.11 -4.53
N LYS A 10 12.84 -8.21 -4.16
CA LYS A 10 11.90 -7.10 -4.29
C LYS A 10 12.29 -5.93 -3.39
N LEU A 11 12.71 -6.19 -2.15
CA LEU A 11 13.20 -5.14 -1.23
C LEU A 11 14.43 -4.43 -1.81
N GLU A 12 15.40 -5.18 -2.33
CA GLU A 12 16.58 -4.62 -3.03
C GLU A 12 16.19 -3.77 -4.25
N ALA A 13 15.11 -4.15 -4.94
CA ALA A 13 14.55 -3.38 -6.06
C ALA A 13 13.70 -2.17 -5.62
N GLY A 14 13.61 -1.86 -4.32
CA GLY A 14 12.91 -0.69 -3.79
C GLY A 14 11.45 -0.92 -3.40
N LEU A 15 11.03 -2.17 -3.17
CA LEU A 15 9.66 -2.50 -2.75
C LEU A 15 9.21 -1.68 -1.53
N TYR A 16 10.05 -1.53 -0.52
CA TYR A 16 9.66 -0.80 0.69
C TYR A 16 9.30 0.66 0.39
N THR A 17 10.06 1.33 -0.48
CA THR A 17 9.73 2.68 -0.95
C THR A 17 8.40 2.71 -1.70
N LEU A 18 8.15 1.73 -2.57
CA LEU A 18 6.88 1.61 -3.29
C LEU A 18 5.70 1.41 -2.34
N GLN A 19 5.85 0.56 -1.32
CA GLN A 19 4.84 0.33 -0.29
C GLN A 19 4.52 1.60 0.49
N LEU A 20 5.54 2.37 0.92
CA LEU A 20 5.32 3.64 1.62
C LEU A 20 4.60 4.68 0.73
N ILE A 21 4.92 4.75 -0.56
CA ILE A 21 4.19 5.58 -1.51
C ILE A 21 2.72 5.15 -1.61
N ALA A 22 2.45 3.84 -1.67
CA ALA A 22 1.09 3.31 -1.69
C ALA A 22 0.32 3.67 -0.39
N VAL A 23 0.98 3.62 0.77
CA VAL A 23 0.41 4.04 2.06
C VAL A 23 0.05 5.53 2.05
N ILE A 24 0.93 6.40 1.52
CA ILE A 24 0.65 7.83 1.35
C ILE A 24 -0.56 8.02 0.41
N LEU A 25 -0.62 7.28 -0.70
CA LEU A 25 -1.78 7.32 -1.59
C LEU A 25 -3.08 6.88 -0.87
N GLY A 26 -3.03 5.88 0.00
CA GLY A 26 -4.15 5.47 0.86
C GLY A 26 -4.64 6.58 1.79
N HIS A 27 -3.72 7.32 2.40
CA HIS A 27 -4.06 8.50 3.18
C HIS A 27 -4.79 9.57 2.36
N LEU A 28 -4.26 9.90 1.18
CA LEU A 28 -4.86 10.89 0.27
C LEU A 28 -6.21 10.41 -0.27
N TRP A 29 -6.35 9.12 -0.52
CA TRP A 29 -7.61 8.54 -0.98
C TRP A 29 -8.70 8.63 0.09
N CYS A 30 -8.34 8.44 1.35
CA CYS A 30 -9.26 8.55 2.48
C CYS A 30 -9.49 9.98 2.99
N SER A 31 -8.88 11.02 2.41
CA SER A 31 -8.97 12.41 2.90
C SER A 31 -10.27 13.15 2.56
N GLU A 32 -11.33 12.43 2.18
CA GLU A 32 -12.66 12.96 1.81
C GLU A 32 -12.66 14.09 0.75
N HIS A 33 -11.62 14.17 -0.09
CA HIS A 33 -11.49 15.21 -1.11
C HIS A 33 -11.68 14.62 -2.53
N PRO A 34 -12.87 14.75 -3.17
CA PRO A 34 -13.17 14.07 -4.43
C PRO A 34 -12.22 14.43 -5.59
N GLN A 35 -11.77 15.69 -5.65
CA GLN A 35 -10.83 16.17 -6.66
C GLN A 35 -9.47 15.46 -6.57
N MET A 36 -9.01 15.14 -5.35
CA MET A 36 -7.76 14.39 -5.15
C MET A 36 -7.91 12.95 -5.64
N ARG A 37 -9.04 12.30 -5.32
CA ARG A 37 -9.36 10.95 -5.85
C ARG A 37 -9.36 10.94 -7.38
N GLY A 38 -10.08 11.88 -7.99
CA GLY A 38 -10.11 12.01 -9.45
C GLY A 38 -8.74 12.25 -10.06
N ARG A 39 -7.87 13.04 -9.39
CA ARG A 39 -6.49 13.24 -9.85
C ARG A 39 -5.64 11.98 -9.74
N ILE A 40 -5.77 11.20 -8.66
CA ILE A 40 -5.09 9.91 -8.49
C ILE A 40 -5.53 8.93 -9.59
N GLU A 41 -6.84 8.78 -9.81
CA GLU A 41 -7.37 7.90 -10.86
C GLU A 41 -6.87 8.28 -12.26
N LEU A 42 -6.87 9.59 -12.57
CA LEU A 42 -6.34 10.09 -13.83
C LEU A 42 -4.85 9.76 -14.01
N LEU A 43 -4.03 9.98 -12.99
CA LEU A 43 -2.60 9.69 -13.04
C LEU A 43 -2.31 8.18 -13.19
N LEU A 44 -3.02 7.33 -12.46
CA LEU A 44 -2.92 5.87 -12.61
C LEU A 44 -3.24 5.47 -14.06
N LYS A 45 -4.37 5.94 -14.60
CA LYS A 45 -4.78 5.63 -15.97
C LYS A 45 -3.77 6.10 -17.02
N GLN A 46 -3.18 7.28 -16.85
CA GLN A 46 -2.12 7.79 -17.75
C GLN A 46 -0.88 6.90 -17.77
N GLN A 47 -0.58 6.24 -16.65
CA GLN A 47 0.52 5.29 -16.52
C GLN A 47 0.11 3.83 -16.82
N LYS A 48 -1.12 3.61 -17.36
CA LYS A 48 -1.70 2.28 -17.60
C LYS A 48 -1.84 1.42 -16.34
N LEU A 49 -1.96 2.08 -15.19
CA LEU A 49 -2.22 1.46 -13.90
C LEU A 49 -3.69 1.59 -13.52
N THR A 50 -4.10 0.76 -12.59
CA THR A 50 -5.43 0.70 -12.02
C THR A 50 -5.37 0.82 -10.50
N LYS A 51 -6.53 0.98 -9.86
CA LYS A 51 -6.63 0.96 -8.41
C LYS A 51 -6.23 -0.40 -7.82
N LYS A 52 -6.37 -1.48 -8.60
CA LYS A 52 -5.97 -2.83 -8.18
C LYS A 52 -4.46 -2.91 -7.95
N ASP A 53 -3.65 -2.28 -8.80
CA ASP A 53 -2.20 -2.28 -8.65
C ASP A 53 -1.77 -1.65 -7.31
N VAL A 54 -2.45 -0.57 -6.90
CA VAL A 54 -2.21 0.07 -5.59
C VAL A 54 -2.69 -0.84 -4.45
N LYS A 55 -3.87 -1.46 -4.58
CA LYS A 55 -4.41 -2.40 -3.58
C LYS A 55 -3.51 -3.60 -3.36
N ASP A 56 -2.95 -4.16 -4.43
CA ASP A 56 -2.10 -5.35 -4.37
C ASP A 56 -0.79 -5.03 -3.59
N ILE A 57 -0.20 -3.85 -3.79
CA ILE A 57 0.95 -3.37 -2.99
C ILE A 57 0.56 -3.11 -1.52
N LEU A 58 -0.60 -2.50 -1.28
CA LEU A 58 -1.08 -2.27 0.09
C LEU A 58 -1.37 -3.59 0.82
N GLN A 59 -1.87 -4.60 0.11
CA GLN A 59 -2.11 -5.94 0.66
C GLN A 59 -0.79 -6.64 1.01
N GLU A 60 0.20 -6.62 0.11
CA GLU A 60 1.54 -7.16 0.40
C GLU A 60 2.17 -6.44 1.60
N TYR A 61 2.00 -5.12 1.73
CA TYR A 61 2.46 -4.39 2.91
C TYR A 61 1.71 -4.82 4.17
N HIS A 62 0.37 -4.87 4.14
CA HIS A 62 -0.47 -5.29 5.26
C HIS A 62 -0.07 -6.66 5.82
N ASP A 63 0.16 -7.62 4.94
CA ASP A 63 0.46 -9.01 5.30
C ASP A 63 1.86 -9.15 5.92
N ASN A 64 2.78 -8.26 5.54
CA ASN A 64 4.16 -8.24 6.01
C ASN A 64 4.42 -7.23 7.15
N ILE A 65 3.39 -6.59 7.72
CA ILE A 65 3.56 -5.71 8.88
C ILE A 65 4.09 -6.54 10.07
N GLY A 66 5.32 -6.22 10.48
CA GLY A 66 5.98 -6.80 11.65
C GLY A 66 5.45 -6.23 12.97
N ASP A 67 5.84 -6.87 14.07
CA ASP A 67 5.46 -6.53 15.45
C ASP A 67 6.62 -5.88 16.24
N MET A 68 7.55 -5.21 15.54
CA MET A 68 8.70 -4.55 16.19
C MET A 68 8.29 -3.57 17.30
N ASP A 69 7.18 -2.86 17.12
CA ASP A 69 6.63 -1.91 18.10
C ASP A 69 5.56 -2.54 19.02
N GLY A 70 5.44 -3.87 18.99
CA GLY A 70 4.48 -4.66 19.76
C GLY A 70 3.21 -5.05 18.99
N PRO A 71 2.45 -6.02 19.51
CA PRO A 71 1.28 -6.58 18.83
C PRO A 71 0.14 -5.57 18.64
N GLU A 72 -0.05 -4.64 19.58
CA GLU A 72 -1.08 -3.61 19.47
C GLU A 72 -0.79 -2.62 18.32
N GLU A 73 0.46 -2.21 18.14
CA GLU A 73 0.83 -1.27 17.07
C GLU A 73 0.76 -1.94 15.70
N LYS A 74 1.12 -3.22 15.63
CA LYS A 74 0.88 -4.05 14.45
C LYS A 74 -0.59 -4.11 14.09
N GLU A 75 -1.47 -4.42 15.04
CA GLU A 75 -2.92 -4.50 14.81
C GLU A 75 -3.50 -3.15 14.36
N ARG A 76 -3.09 -2.04 15.02
CA ARG A 76 -3.47 -0.67 14.61
C ARG A 76 -3.04 -0.37 13.17
N SER A 77 -1.80 -0.71 12.83
CA SER A 77 -1.25 -0.49 11.50
C SER A 77 -1.99 -1.33 10.45
N GLN A 78 -2.20 -2.63 10.71
CA GLN A 78 -2.95 -3.52 9.84
C GLN A 78 -4.39 -3.04 9.62
N ALA A 79 -5.11 -2.70 10.69
CA ALA A 79 -6.48 -2.19 10.60
C ALA A 79 -6.56 -0.90 9.74
N LYS A 80 -5.59 -0.01 9.88
CA LYS A 80 -5.49 1.21 9.06
C LYS A 80 -5.27 0.91 7.58
N ILE A 81 -4.35 0.00 7.26
CA ILE A 81 -4.09 -0.37 5.86
C ILE A 81 -5.29 -1.11 5.27
N GLN A 82 -5.93 -1.98 6.04
CA GLN A 82 -7.16 -2.65 5.64
C GLN A 82 -8.27 -1.66 5.28
N LYS A 83 -8.40 -0.55 6.03
CA LYS A 83 -9.33 0.54 5.69
C LYS A 83 -8.99 1.17 4.33
N PHE A 84 -7.71 1.38 4.03
CA PHE A 84 -7.28 1.92 2.73
C PHE A 84 -7.64 0.96 1.58
N ILE A 85 -7.37 -0.33 1.74
CA ILE A 85 -7.67 -1.37 0.74
C ILE A 85 -9.18 -1.43 0.44
N SER A 86 -10.01 -1.37 1.48
CA SER A 86 -11.47 -1.39 1.34
C SER A 86 -12.03 -0.10 0.71
N ALA A 87 -11.34 1.03 0.85
CA ALA A 87 -11.81 2.33 0.35
C ALA A 87 -11.46 2.60 -1.12
N PHE A 88 -10.37 2.02 -1.65
CA PHE A 88 -9.96 2.14 -3.05
C PHE A 88 -10.97 1.52 -4.03
#